data_AF-A0A839HFU3-F1
#
_entry.id   AF-A0A839HFU3-F1
#
_cell.length_a   1.000
_cell.length_b   1.000
_cell.length_c   1.000
_cell.angle_alpha   90.00
_cell.angle_beta   90.00
_cell.angle_gamma   90.00
#
_symmetry.space_group_name_H-M   'P 1'
#
loop_
_entity.id
_entity.type
_entity.pdbx_description
1 polymer ?
#
loop_
_entity_poly.entity_id
_entity_poly.type
_entity_poly.pdbx_seq_one_letter_code
_entity_poly.pdbx_strand_id
1 'polypeptide(L)'
;MFYGFNLTEFNCCGNHNRSQFDIQKSGIKKQLVDLFSSNSAIDAEEVANVIFPTQDCDAFLSHSSRDIKLALEIKARLESINLKVFIDSLVWDSVYELLEAIDNKHCLNQDQQTYDYKKCQASASHIYMILNSALHQMIDKSEAFMFVNTDKSLVKDSTYSVINDKDKTYSAWIHSELHFSKLVERNRPLRMQVEQGIAIESIQRALLAKALQVKHPAPLEHLIPLNESRFNGWVESARRNPQACPLDLLYDHFQPR
;
A
#
# COMPACT_ATOMS: atom_id res chain seq x y z
N MET A 1 1.04 -0.45 -13.27
CA MET A 1 2.22 -1.02 -12.57
C MET A 1 3.08 -1.86 -13.51
N PHE A 2 4.42 -1.80 -13.48
CA PHE A 2 5.30 -2.63 -14.32
C PHE A 2 5.80 -3.89 -13.59
N TYR A 3 6.67 -3.79 -12.59
CA TYR A 3 7.20 -4.95 -11.83
C TYR A 3 6.94 -4.88 -10.34
N GLY A 4 6.86 -6.05 -9.71
CA GLY A 4 6.70 -6.21 -8.27
C GLY A 4 7.92 -6.89 -7.64
N PHE A 5 8.35 -6.45 -6.46
CA PHE A 5 9.51 -6.97 -5.74
C PHE A 5 9.15 -7.40 -4.32
N ASN A 6 9.68 -8.55 -3.91
CA ASN A 6 9.53 -9.10 -2.57
C ASN A 6 10.82 -8.81 -1.79
N LEU A 7 10.78 -7.80 -0.91
CA LEU A 7 11.92 -7.34 -0.12
C LEU A 7 12.11 -8.24 1.09
N THR A 8 13.15 -9.07 1.08
CA THR A 8 13.44 -10.07 2.13
C THR A 8 14.72 -9.74 2.88
N GLU A 9 14.83 -10.18 4.14
CA GLU A 9 16.06 -10.10 4.94
C GLU A 9 16.53 -8.67 5.25
N PHE A 10 15.64 -7.69 5.24
CA PHE A 10 15.95 -6.31 5.64
C PHE A 10 15.86 -6.15 7.16
N ASN A 11 16.86 -5.48 7.74
CA ASN A 11 16.87 -5.12 9.16
C ASN A 11 16.91 -3.60 9.34
N CYS A 12 16.24 -3.08 10.38
CA CYS A 12 16.30 -1.66 10.71
C CYS A 12 17.71 -1.31 11.22
N CYS A 13 18.41 -0.39 10.56
CA CYS A 13 19.77 -0.01 10.95
C CYS A 13 19.87 1.42 11.49
N GLY A 14 18.78 2.20 11.53
CA GLY A 14 18.85 3.63 11.84
C GLY A 14 17.72 4.21 12.71
N ASN A 15 18.01 5.40 13.25
CA ASN A 15 17.02 6.32 13.81
C ASN A 15 16.55 7.26 12.70
N HIS A 16 15.33 7.07 12.19
CA HIS A 16 14.75 7.94 11.18
C HIS A 16 13.95 9.09 11.78
N ASN A 17 13.99 10.21 11.09
CA ASN A 17 13.37 11.46 11.51
C ASN A 17 11.85 11.37 11.28
N ARG A 18 11.12 10.91 12.30
CA ARG A 18 9.66 10.74 12.30
C ARG A 18 8.89 12.07 12.13
N SER A 19 9.56 13.20 12.36
CA SER A 19 8.94 14.54 12.39
C SER A 19 8.23 14.92 11.08
N GLN A 20 8.83 14.70 9.91
CA GLN A 20 8.19 15.03 8.62
C GLN A 20 6.96 14.13 8.35
N PHE A 21 7.06 12.86 8.72
CA PHE A 21 5.97 11.89 8.60
C PHE A 21 4.78 12.29 9.50
N ASP A 22 5.06 12.68 10.74
CA ASP A 22 4.03 13.11 11.69
C ASP A 22 3.36 14.44 11.26
N ILE A 23 4.13 15.38 10.68
CA ILE A 23 3.59 16.63 10.12
C ILE A 23 2.62 16.33 8.97
N GLN A 24 3.03 15.51 7.99
CA GLN A 24 2.20 15.17 6.84
C GLN A 24 0.90 14.49 7.27
N LYS A 25 1.01 13.55 8.22
CA LYS A 25 -0.13 12.87 8.84
C LYS A 25 -1.11 13.85 9.51
N SER A 26 -0.59 14.84 10.25
CA SER A 26 -1.44 15.88 10.86
C SER A 26 -2.17 16.76 9.81
N GLY A 27 -1.52 17.00 8.66
CA GLY A 27 -2.11 17.76 7.55
C GLY A 27 -3.29 17.04 6.91
N ILE A 28 -3.12 15.76 6.57
CA ILE A 28 -4.18 14.90 6.03
C ILE A 28 -5.37 14.84 7.00
N LYS A 29 -5.07 14.63 8.29
CA LYS A 29 -6.07 14.65 9.36
C LYS A 29 -6.91 15.92 9.32
N LYS A 30 -6.27 17.09 9.31
CA LYS A 30 -6.98 18.38 9.33
C LYS A 30 -7.90 18.53 8.11
N GLN A 31 -7.40 18.20 6.92
CA GLN A 31 -8.16 18.31 5.68
C GLN A 31 -9.39 17.38 5.67
N LEU A 32 -9.26 16.16 6.19
CA LEU A 32 -10.40 15.24 6.34
C LEU A 32 -11.44 15.81 7.30
N VAL A 33 -11.05 16.28 8.47
CA VAL A 33 -12.00 16.86 9.43
C VAL A 33 -12.73 18.07 8.83
N ASP A 34 -12.00 18.95 8.13
CA ASP A 34 -12.58 20.13 7.49
C ASP A 34 -13.61 19.73 6.42
N LEU A 35 -13.27 18.77 5.54
CA LEU A 35 -14.13 18.28 4.46
C LEU A 35 -15.46 17.69 4.97
N PHE A 36 -15.41 16.98 6.10
CA PHE A 36 -16.61 16.38 6.70
C PHE A 36 -17.44 17.38 7.52
N SER A 37 -16.80 18.42 8.03
CA SER A 37 -17.47 19.49 8.76
C SER A 37 -18.23 20.44 7.82
N SER A 38 -17.67 20.71 6.64
CA SER A 38 -18.26 21.65 5.68
C SER A 38 -19.40 21.08 4.84
N ASN A 39 -19.42 19.76 4.62
CA ASN A 39 -20.31 19.14 3.63
C ASN A 39 -21.45 18.33 4.28
N SER A 40 -22.65 18.39 3.68
CA SER A 40 -23.81 17.58 4.06
C SER A 40 -23.80 16.17 3.46
N ALA A 41 -22.99 15.97 2.42
CA ALA A 41 -22.74 14.70 1.75
C ALA A 41 -21.23 14.56 1.50
N ILE A 42 -20.73 13.33 1.45
CA ILE A 42 -19.31 13.04 1.31
C ILE A 42 -19.04 12.57 -0.12
N ASP A 43 -18.17 13.28 -0.82
CA ASP A 43 -17.70 12.86 -2.13
C ASP A 43 -16.54 11.86 -1.97
N ALA A 44 -16.71 10.67 -2.54
CA ALA A 44 -15.72 9.60 -2.49
C ALA A 44 -14.39 9.98 -3.16
N GLU A 45 -14.43 10.74 -4.25
CA GLU A 45 -13.26 11.20 -4.98
C GLU A 45 -12.51 12.28 -4.19
N GLU A 46 -13.24 13.21 -3.55
CA GLU A 46 -12.60 14.21 -2.69
C GLU A 46 -11.93 13.56 -1.47
N VAL A 47 -12.59 12.59 -0.82
CA VAL A 47 -12.01 11.81 0.27
C VAL A 47 -10.75 11.08 -0.19
N ALA A 48 -10.81 10.39 -1.34
CA ALA A 48 -9.65 9.72 -1.91
C ALA A 48 -8.50 10.69 -2.18
N ASN A 49 -8.77 11.88 -2.72
CA ASN A 49 -7.75 12.89 -3.05
C ASN A 49 -7.14 13.55 -1.81
N VAL A 50 -7.88 13.70 -0.70
CA VAL A 50 -7.31 14.19 0.56
C VAL A 50 -6.37 13.14 1.18
N ILE A 51 -6.81 11.89 1.15
CA ILE A 51 -6.12 10.75 1.77
C ILE A 51 -4.88 10.37 0.97
N PHE A 52 -5.02 10.33 -0.35
CA PHE A 52 -4.00 10.02 -1.31
C PHE A 52 -3.98 11.16 -2.34
N PRO A 53 -3.33 12.29 -2.00
CA PRO A 53 -3.15 13.36 -2.97
C PRO A 53 -2.54 12.74 -4.22
N THR A 54 -3.19 12.98 -5.35
CA THR A 54 -2.88 12.42 -6.67
C THR A 54 -1.48 12.84 -7.08
N GLN A 55 -0.48 12.17 -6.51
CA GLN A 55 0.92 12.41 -6.73
C GLN A 55 1.45 11.20 -7.46
N ASP A 56 2.02 11.43 -8.64
CA ASP A 56 2.77 10.41 -9.34
C ASP A 56 3.90 9.93 -8.43
N CYS A 57 3.80 8.68 -7.98
CA CYS A 57 4.88 7.98 -7.30
C CYS A 57 5.49 6.96 -8.25
N ASP A 58 6.80 6.80 -8.15
CA ASP A 58 7.53 5.83 -8.95
C ASP A 58 7.39 4.43 -8.35
N ALA A 59 7.32 4.34 -7.02
CA ALA A 59 7.18 3.07 -6.30
C ALA A 59 6.13 3.12 -5.18
N PHE A 60 5.31 2.06 -5.12
CA PHE A 60 4.44 1.76 -3.98
C PHE A 60 5.17 0.81 -3.01
N LEU A 61 5.30 1.20 -1.74
CA LEU A 61 5.96 0.39 -0.70
C LEU A 61 4.93 -0.18 0.30
N SER A 62 4.48 -1.40 0.03
CA SER A 62 3.61 -2.18 0.92
C SER A 62 4.39 -2.74 2.11
N HIS A 63 3.86 -2.61 3.32
CA HIS A 63 4.53 -3.04 4.55
C HIS A 63 3.53 -3.30 5.69
N SER A 64 3.98 -3.97 6.75
CA SER A 64 3.19 -4.05 8.00
C SER A 64 3.19 -2.70 8.70
N SER A 65 2.08 -2.29 9.30
CA SER A 65 2.05 -1.11 10.18
C SER A 65 3.05 -1.21 11.35
N ARG A 66 3.43 -2.44 11.73
CA ARG A 66 4.46 -2.74 12.75
C ARG A 66 5.90 -2.62 12.22
N ASP A 67 6.08 -2.35 10.94
CA ASP A 67 7.35 -2.16 10.25
C ASP A 67 7.58 -0.71 9.79
N ILE A 68 6.85 0.25 10.36
CA ILE A 68 6.94 1.66 9.93
C ILE A 68 8.36 2.21 9.92
N LYS A 69 9.20 1.85 10.90
CA LYS A 69 10.61 2.30 10.94
C LYS A 69 11.41 1.78 9.74
N LEU A 70 11.21 0.49 9.40
CA LEU A 70 11.87 -0.14 8.26
C LEU A 70 11.36 0.44 6.93
N ALA A 71 10.06 0.66 6.82
CA ALA A 71 9.47 1.26 5.63
C ALA A 71 9.99 2.68 5.40
N LEU A 72 10.14 3.49 6.45
CA LEU A 72 10.76 4.81 6.38
C LEU A 72 12.24 4.75 5.98
N GLU A 73 12.98 3.75 6.45
CA GLU A 73 14.37 3.52 6.03
C GLU A 73 14.48 3.24 4.54
N ILE A 74 13.70 2.27 4.05
CA ILE A 74 13.67 1.87 2.64
C ILE A 74 13.24 3.06 1.77
N LYS A 75 12.18 3.79 2.18
CA LYS A 75 11.73 5.02 1.52
C LYS A 75 12.85 6.05 1.39
N ALA A 76 13.54 6.37 2.47
CA ALA A 76 14.64 7.35 2.44
C ALA A 76 15.77 6.94 1.49
N ARG A 77 16.07 5.64 1.41
CA ARG A 77 17.10 5.11 0.50
C ARG A 77 16.69 5.21 -0.96
N LEU A 78 15.42 4.93 -1.28
CA LEU A 78 14.85 5.09 -2.61
C LEU A 78 14.77 6.57 -3.02
N GLU A 79 14.39 7.45 -2.09
CA GLU A 79 14.35 8.90 -2.34
C GLU A 79 15.75 9.49 -2.55
N SER A 80 16.78 8.91 -1.92
CA SER A 80 18.18 9.31 -2.16
C SER A 80 18.68 9.05 -3.59
N ILE A 81 17.94 8.25 -4.37
CA ILE A 81 18.16 8.02 -5.80
C ILE A 81 17.05 8.63 -6.66
N ASN A 82 16.38 9.67 -6.13
CA ASN A 82 15.33 10.44 -6.80
C ASN A 82 14.05 9.68 -7.15
N LEU A 83 13.74 8.57 -6.47
CA LEU A 83 12.45 7.91 -6.61
C LEU A 83 11.43 8.50 -5.61
N LYS A 84 10.25 8.84 -6.12
CA LYS A 84 9.09 9.21 -5.31
C LYS A 84 8.43 7.93 -4.80
N VAL A 85 8.43 7.75 -3.48
CA VAL A 85 7.92 6.51 -2.86
C VAL A 85 6.66 6.78 -2.05
N PHE A 86 5.62 6.00 -2.30
CA PHE A 86 4.39 6.04 -1.54
C PHE A 86 4.38 4.97 -0.42
N ILE A 87 3.92 5.37 0.78
CA ILE A 87 3.64 4.47 1.92
C ILE A 87 2.24 4.79 2.48
N ASP A 88 1.42 3.77 2.69
CA ASP A 88 0.04 3.87 3.15
C ASP A 88 -0.11 4.11 4.67
N SER A 89 0.91 3.76 5.46
CA SER A 89 0.93 3.96 6.92
C SER A 89 0.70 5.40 7.41
N LEU A 90 0.82 6.39 6.53
CA LEU A 90 0.50 7.80 6.82
C LEU A 90 -0.98 8.03 7.14
N VAL A 91 -1.85 7.15 6.66
CA VAL A 91 -3.27 7.46 6.45
C VAL A 91 -4.17 6.84 7.53
N TRP A 92 -3.76 5.73 8.14
CA TRP A 92 -4.66 4.90 8.94
C TRP A 92 -5.25 5.59 10.18
N ASP A 93 -4.44 6.35 10.95
CA ASP A 93 -4.99 7.07 12.12
C ASP A 93 -6.01 8.13 11.69
N SER A 94 -5.77 8.81 10.58
CA SER A 94 -6.69 9.82 10.04
C SER A 94 -8.00 9.19 9.58
N VAL A 95 -7.98 7.94 9.11
CA VAL A 95 -9.18 7.17 8.75
C VAL A 95 -10.00 6.79 9.98
N TYR A 96 -9.37 6.37 11.08
CA TYR A 96 -10.11 5.99 12.29
C TYR A 96 -10.82 7.19 12.91
N GLU A 97 -10.15 8.33 13.01
CA GLU A 97 -10.76 9.56 13.48
C GLU A 97 -11.87 10.05 12.54
N LEU A 98 -11.68 9.83 11.23
CA LEU A 98 -12.71 10.17 10.27
C LEU A 98 -13.98 9.33 10.48
N LEU A 99 -13.83 8.02 10.68
CA LEU A 99 -14.94 7.13 10.99
C LEU A 99 -15.63 7.54 12.28
N GLU A 100 -14.87 7.89 13.31
CA GLU A 100 -15.41 8.40 14.57
C GLU A 100 -16.21 9.70 14.37
N ALA A 101 -15.72 10.64 13.56
CA ALA A 101 -16.44 11.88 13.26
C ALA A 101 -17.76 11.60 12.50
N ILE A 102 -17.75 10.69 11.53
CA ILE A 102 -18.96 10.26 10.81
C ILE A 102 -19.94 9.60 11.78
N ASP A 103 -19.46 8.71 12.63
CA ASP A 103 -20.27 7.96 13.58
C ASP A 103 -20.94 8.90 14.60
N ASN A 104 -20.19 9.87 15.13
CA ASN A 104 -20.71 10.90 16.02
C ASN A 104 -21.82 11.74 15.39
N LYS A 105 -21.70 12.05 14.09
CA LYS A 105 -22.65 12.93 13.38
C LYS A 105 -23.89 12.18 12.88
N HIS A 106 -23.74 10.94 12.43
CA HIS A 106 -24.76 10.23 11.65
C HIS A 106 -25.26 8.93 12.30
N CYS A 107 -24.45 8.32 13.17
CA CYS A 107 -24.74 7.01 13.73
C CYS A 107 -25.19 7.06 15.20
N LEU A 108 -25.09 8.21 15.88
CA LEU A 108 -25.57 8.38 17.25
C LEU A 108 -27.08 8.11 17.35
N ASN A 109 -27.49 7.34 18.37
CA ASN A 109 -28.89 7.12 18.69
C ASN A 109 -29.48 8.36 19.37
N GLN A 110 -30.81 8.39 19.52
CA GLN A 110 -31.52 9.50 20.16
C GLN A 110 -31.08 9.73 21.62
N ASP A 111 -30.58 8.68 22.30
CA ASP A 111 -30.06 8.75 23.66
C ASP A 111 -28.72 9.51 23.77
N GLN A 112 -28.05 9.76 22.64
CA GLN A 112 -26.69 10.31 22.54
C GLN A 112 -25.62 9.58 23.37
N GLN A 113 -25.87 8.33 23.75
CA GLN A 113 -24.94 7.50 24.52
C GLN A 113 -24.51 6.27 23.75
N THR A 114 -25.31 5.84 22.76
CA THR A 114 -25.05 4.63 21.99
C THR A 114 -25.07 4.92 20.49
N TYR A 115 -24.38 4.07 19.74
CA TYR A 115 -24.37 4.11 18.27
C TYR A 115 -25.30 3.06 17.68
N ASP A 116 -25.95 3.39 16.57
CA ASP A 116 -26.62 2.43 15.70
C ASP A 116 -25.56 1.61 14.96
N TYR A 117 -25.41 0.35 15.39
CA TYR A 117 -24.44 -0.59 14.83
C TYR A 117 -24.53 -0.73 13.29
N LYS A 118 -25.75 -0.73 12.72
CA LYS A 118 -25.94 -0.90 11.28
C LYS A 118 -25.48 0.33 10.53
N LYS A 119 -25.72 1.53 11.08
CA LYS A 119 -25.23 2.79 10.48
C LYS A 119 -23.71 2.87 10.53
N CYS A 120 -23.09 2.55 11.66
CA CYS A 120 -21.62 2.50 11.77
C CYS A 120 -21.01 1.53 10.76
N GLN A 121 -21.57 0.32 10.64
CA GLN A 121 -21.09 -0.67 9.68
C GLN A 121 -21.23 -0.19 8.22
N ALA A 122 -22.35 0.44 7.87
CA ALA A 122 -22.57 1.02 6.56
C ALA A 122 -21.55 2.13 6.25
N SER A 123 -21.41 3.11 7.14
CA SER A 123 -20.43 4.20 7.02
C SER A 123 -19.00 3.67 6.87
N ALA A 124 -18.61 2.73 7.73
CA ALA A 124 -17.30 2.10 7.69
C ALA A 124 -17.04 1.38 6.36
N SER A 125 -18.03 0.64 5.85
CA SER A 125 -17.90 -0.05 4.56
C SER A 125 -17.65 0.91 3.40
N HIS A 126 -18.31 2.08 3.38
CA HIS A 126 -18.10 3.08 2.35
C HIS A 126 -16.68 3.64 2.40
N ILE A 127 -16.23 4.08 3.58
CA ILE A 127 -14.89 4.64 3.76
C ILE A 127 -13.80 3.61 3.43
N TYR A 128 -13.92 2.37 3.90
CA TYR A 128 -12.95 1.32 3.58
C TYR A 128 -12.91 0.98 2.09
N MET A 129 -14.05 1.01 1.38
CA MET A 129 -14.06 0.79 -0.07
C MET A 129 -13.45 1.96 -0.86
N ILE A 130 -13.68 3.21 -0.42
CA ILE A 130 -13.01 4.39 -0.98
C ILE A 130 -11.50 4.28 -0.82
N LEU A 131 -11.04 3.95 0.39
CA LEU A 131 -9.63 3.73 0.71
C LEU A 131 -9.01 2.62 -0.13
N ASN A 132 -9.68 1.48 -0.20
CA ASN A 132 -9.20 0.34 -0.95
C ASN A 132 -9.08 0.66 -2.45
N SER A 133 -10.08 1.36 -3.01
CA SER A 133 -10.06 1.82 -4.40
C SER A 133 -8.89 2.77 -4.64
N ALA A 134 -8.64 3.70 -3.72
CA ALA A 134 -7.56 4.65 -3.87
C ALA A 134 -6.17 4.00 -3.69
N LEU A 135 -6.01 3.02 -2.80
CA LEU A 135 -4.80 2.18 -2.72
C LEU A 135 -4.54 1.44 -4.04
N HIS A 136 -5.58 0.85 -4.64
CA HIS A 136 -5.48 0.18 -5.94
C HIS A 136 -5.06 1.16 -7.04
N GLN A 137 -5.63 2.37 -7.06
CA GLN A 137 -5.20 3.42 -8.00
C GLN A 137 -3.73 3.82 -7.80
N MET A 138 -3.26 3.92 -6.55
CA MET A 138 -1.85 4.23 -6.26
C MET A 138 -0.92 3.10 -6.73
N ILE A 139 -1.29 1.84 -6.53
CA ILE A 139 -0.52 0.70 -7.06
C ILE A 139 -0.50 0.72 -8.60
N ASP A 140 -1.65 0.97 -9.22
CA ASP A 140 -1.76 0.99 -10.69
C ASP A 140 -0.91 2.10 -11.33
N LYS A 141 -0.94 3.30 -10.75
CA LYS A 141 -0.15 4.45 -11.18
C LYS A 141 1.34 4.31 -10.91
N SER A 142 1.72 3.56 -9.86
CA SER A 142 3.12 3.30 -9.54
C SER A 142 3.77 2.44 -10.62
N GLU A 143 5.02 2.73 -10.96
CA GLU A 143 5.76 1.89 -11.89
C GLU A 143 6.25 0.60 -11.22
N ALA A 144 6.72 0.69 -9.98
CA ALA A 144 7.15 -0.45 -9.19
C ALA A 144 6.26 -0.69 -7.97
N PHE A 145 6.00 -1.94 -7.65
CA PHE A 145 5.45 -2.35 -6.36
C PHE A 145 6.53 -3.06 -5.55
N MET A 146 6.69 -2.71 -4.28
CA MET A 146 7.69 -3.30 -3.39
C MET A 146 7.02 -3.72 -2.10
N PHE A 147 7.13 -4.99 -1.73
CA PHE A 147 6.54 -5.55 -0.52
C PHE A 147 7.63 -5.86 0.52
N VAL A 148 7.50 -5.28 1.72
CA VAL A 148 8.40 -5.53 2.85
C VAL A 148 7.97 -6.83 3.56
N ASN A 149 8.72 -7.91 3.30
CA ASN A 149 8.41 -9.24 3.79
C ASN A 149 9.17 -9.57 5.07
N THR A 150 8.47 -9.43 6.19
CA THR A 150 8.92 -9.69 7.55
C THR A 150 8.01 -10.74 8.20
N ASP A 151 8.39 -11.20 9.40
CA ASP A 151 7.51 -11.95 10.29
C ASP A 151 6.32 -11.14 10.83
N LYS A 152 6.32 -9.81 10.63
CA LYS A 152 5.21 -8.93 11.02
C LYS A 152 4.21 -8.70 9.89
N SER A 153 4.60 -8.87 8.63
CA SER A 153 3.72 -8.78 7.46
C SER A 153 3.14 -10.14 7.05
N LEU A 154 3.88 -11.24 7.28
CA LEU A 154 3.41 -12.61 7.01
C LEU A 154 3.43 -13.50 8.25
N VAL A 155 2.50 -14.44 8.30
CA VAL A 155 2.38 -15.48 9.31
C VAL A 155 3.38 -16.59 8.99
N LYS A 156 4.43 -16.71 9.82
CA LYS A 156 5.45 -17.77 9.70
C LYS A 156 5.19 -18.98 10.59
N ASP A 157 4.06 -18.99 11.31
CA ASP A 157 3.79 -19.96 12.36
C ASP A 157 3.26 -21.30 11.81
N SER A 158 4.01 -22.38 12.09
CA SER A 158 3.74 -23.77 11.70
C SER A 158 2.77 -24.49 12.64
N THR A 159 2.38 -23.89 13.77
CA THR A 159 1.60 -24.55 14.83
C THR A 159 0.15 -24.88 14.46
N TYR A 160 -0.40 -24.30 13.38
CA TYR A 160 -1.77 -24.56 12.92
C TYR A 160 -1.88 -24.98 11.45
N SER A 161 -0.77 -25.27 10.77
CA SER A 161 -0.76 -25.66 9.35
C SER A 161 -0.94 -27.17 9.20
N VAL A 162 -2.18 -27.66 9.29
CA VAL A 162 -2.54 -29.01 8.80
C VAL A 162 -2.48 -29.07 7.26
N ILE A 163 -2.42 -27.90 6.62
CA ILE A 163 -2.28 -27.74 5.17
C ILE A 163 -1.00 -26.93 4.95
N ASN A 164 -0.18 -27.37 3.98
CA ASN A 164 1.08 -26.81 3.48
C ASN A 164 0.92 -25.38 2.89
N ASP A 165 0.18 -24.51 3.56
CA ASP A 165 -0.18 -23.17 3.10
C ASP A 165 0.97 -22.21 3.32
N LYS A 166 1.72 -21.99 2.25
CA LYS A 166 2.75 -20.96 2.13
C LYS A 166 2.11 -19.57 2.22
N ASP A 167 2.85 -18.63 2.81
CA ASP A 167 2.64 -17.18 2.83
C ASP A 167 1.19 -16.70 3.05
N LYS A 168 0.82 -16.50 4.32
CA LYS A 168 -0.46 -15.91 4.74
C LYS A 168 -0.24 -14.59 5.47
N THR A 169 -1.21 -13.69 5.42
CA THR A 169 -1.20 -12.44 6.21
C THR A 169 -2.47 -12.30 7.05
N TYR A 170 -2.34 -11.66 8.22
CA TYR A 170 -3.48 -11.20 9.03
C TYR A 170 -3.97 -9.81 8.63
N SER A 171 -3.22 -9.08 7.81
CA SER A 171 -3.61 -7.75 7.35
C SER A 171 -4.47 -7.86 6.10
N ALA A 172 -5.73 -7.44 6.19
CA ALA A 172 -6.63 -7.35 5.04
C ALA A 172 -6.10 -6.38 3.97
N TRP A 173 -5.36 -5.33 4.39
CA TRP A 173 -4.76 -4.36 3.49
C TRP A 173 -3.62 -4.95 2.68
N ILE A 174 -2.66 -5.62 3.35
CA ILE A 174 -1.56 -6.32 2.67
C ILE A 174 -2.12 -7.37 1.71
N HIS A 175 -3.16 -8.09 2.11
CA HIS A 175 -3.84 -9.03 1.20
C HIS A 175 -4.39 -8.33 -0.04
N SER A 176 -5.14 -7.25 0.14
CA SER A 176 -5.74 -6.49 -0.98
C SER A 176 -4.67 -5.93 -1.92
N GLU A 177 -3.59 -5.38 -1.38
CA GLU A 177 -2.45 -4.83 -2.12
C GLU A 177 -1.72 -5.91 -2.92
N LEU A 178 -1.35 -7.03 -2.27
CA LEU A 178 -0.69 -8.14 -2.95
C LEU A 178 -1.59 -8.77 -4.02
N HIS A 179 -2.87 -8.98 -3.71
CA HIS A 179 -3.82 -9.55 -4.65
C HIS A 179 -4.04 -8.63 -5.85
N PHE A 180 -4.17 -7.32 -5.62
CA PHE A 180 -4.31 -6.34 -6.69
C PHE A 180 -3.03 -6.25 -7.53
N SER A 181 -1.84 -6.24 -6.91
CA SER A 181 -0.55 -6.22 -7.64
C SER A 181 -0.36 -7.43 -8.57
N LYS A 182 -1.04 -8.55 -8.27
CA LYS A 182 -1.07 -9.73 -9.14
C LYS A 182 -1.99 -9.55 -10.35
N LEU A 183 -3.12 -8.88 -10.17
CA LEU A 183 -4.19 -8.77 -11.17
C LEU A 183 -4.08 -7.53 -12.06
N VAL A 184 -3.46 -6.46 -11.56
CA VAL A 184 -3.35 -5.19 -12.26
C VAL A 184 -2.53 -5.32 -13.55
N GLU A 185 -2.89 -4.54 -14.55
CA GLU A 185 -2.23 -4.54 -15.85
C GLU A 185 -0.76 -4.15 -15.73
N ARG A 186 0.08 -4.85 -16.50
CA ARG A 186 1.51 -4.66 -16.55
C ARG A 186 1.86 -3.57 -17.56
N ASN A 187 1.93 -2.33 -17.09
CA ASN A 187 2.24 -1.18 -17.91
C ASN A 187 3.75 -1.01 -18.03
N ARG A 188 4.32 -1.48 -19.14
CA ARG A 188 5.73 -1.21 -19.47
C ARG A 188 5.92 0.31 -19.59
N PRO A 189 6.96 0.92 -18.99
CA PRO A 189 7.16 2.36 -19.12
C PRO A 189 7.34 2.75 -20.59
N LEU A 190 6.76 3.88 -21.02
CA LEU A 190 6.83 4.34 -22.42
C LEU A 190 8.28 4.40 -22.95
N ARG A 191 9.22 4.77 -22.09
CA ARG A 191 10.66 4.80 -22.40
C ARG A 191 11.25 3.42 -22.77
N MET A 192 10.58 2.32 -22.42
CA MET A 192 10.95 0.93 -22.74
C MET A 192 10.03 0.28 -23.81
N GLN A 193 8.97 0.96 -24.27
CA GLN A 193 7.96 0.38 -25.18
C GLN A 193 8.34 0.39 -26.66
N VAL A 194 9.53 0.89 -27.04
CA VAL A 194 9.96 0.95 -28.45
C VAL A 194 10.21 -0.46 -29.04
N GLU A 195 10.19 -1.52 -28.22
CA GLU A 195 10.40 -2.89 -28.64
C GLU A 195 9.20 -3.80 -28.29
N GLN A 196 8.39 -4.09 -29.31
CA GLN A 196 7.43 -5.19 -29.47
C GLN A 196 6.01 -5.06 -28.87
N GLY A 197 5.02 -5.39 -29.71
CA GLY A 197 3.57 -5.26 -29.46
C GLY A 197 3.00 -6.34 -28.55
N ILE A 198 1.91 -6.01 -27.85
CA ILE A 198 1.32 -6.82 -26.77
C ILE A 198 -0.12 -7.22 -27.11
N ALA A 199 -0.45 -8.49 -26.83
CA ALA A 199 -1.81 -9.04 -26.79
C ALA A 199 -2.30 -9.10 -25.33
N ILE A 200 -3.59 -8.84 -25.10
CA ILE A 200 -4.22 -8.75 -23.76
C ILE A 200 -5.19 -9.92 -23.58
N GLU A 201 -5.12 -10.62 -22.45
CA GLU A 201 -6.17 -11.56 -21.99
C GLU A 201 -6.74 -11.12 -20.63
N SER A 202 -8.06 -11.24 -20.49
CA SER A 202 -8.86 -10.78 -19.34
C SER A 202 -9.38 -11.93 -18.48
N ILE A 203 -9.38 -11.80 -17.14
CA ILE A 203 -10.07 -12.76 -16.23
C ILE A 203 -10.93 -12.03 -15.18
N GLN A 204 -12.11 -12.62 -14.94
CA GLN A 204 -13.27 -12.09 -14.21
C GLN A 204 -13.36 -12.58 -12.75
N ARG A 205 -14.01 -11.79 -11.87
CA ARG A 205 -14.12 -11.94 -10.39
C ARG A 205 -15.41 -12.64 -9.91
N ALA A 206 -15.40 -13.18 -8.67
CA ALA A 206 -16.60 -13.33 -7.82
C ALA A 206 -16.26 -13.32 -6.29
N LEU A 207 -17.22 -12.82 -5.48
CA LEU A 207 -17.16 -12.43 -4.06
C LEU A 207 -17.89 -13.40 -3.11
N LEU A 208 -17.56 -13.41 -1.79
CA LEU A 208 -18.44 -13.05 -0.64
C LEU A 208 -17.94 -13.54 0.75
N ALA A 209 -18.47 -12.93 1.82
CA ALA A 209 -17.89 -12.72 3.15
C ALA A 209 -18.55 -13.44 4.36
N LYS A 210 -17.85 -13.53 5.51
CA LYS A 210 -18.31 -13.10 6.87
C LYS A 210 -17.18 -13.14 7.93
N ALA A 211 -17.29 -12.30 8.98
CA ALA A 211 -16.21 -11.96 9.92
C ALA A 211 -15.78 -13.09 10.88
N LEU A 212 -14.48 -13.38 10.85
CA LEU A 212 -13.67 -14.27 11.70
C LEU A 212 -12.26 -13.64 11.75
N GLN A 213 -11.36 -14.07 12.63
CA GLN A 213 -9.94 -13.78 12.42
C GLN A 213 -9.45 -14.59 11.22
N VAL A 214 -9.45 -13.97 10.04
CA VAL A 214 -9.20 -14.62 8.74
C VAL A 214 -7.73 -14.48 8.37
N LYS A 215 -7.10 -15.61 8.02
CA LYS A 215 -5.83 -15.62 7.31
C LYS A 215 -6.12 -15.46 5.82
N HIS A 216 -5.55 -14.43 5.20
CA HIS A 216 -5.71 -14.20 3.78
C HIS A 216 -4.52 -14.75 2.97
N PRO A 217 -4.73 -15.27 1.74
CA PRO A 217 -3.64 -15.62 0.84
C PRO A 217 -2.77 -14.40 0.54
N ALA A 218 -1.45 -14.52 0.64
CA ALA A 218 -0.51 -13.50 0.21
C ALA A 218 0.22 -14.04 -1.04
N PRO A 219 -0.27 -13.75 -2.27
CA PRO A 219 0.42 -14.20 -3.46
C PRO A 219 1.76 -13.46 -3.56
N LEU A 220 2.86 -14.19 -3.51
CA LEU A 220 4.21 -13.64 -3.63
C LEU A 220 4.93 -14.17 -4.87
N GLU A 221 4.40 -15.21 -5.51
CA GLU A 221 4.99 -15.90 -6.64
C GLU A 221 5.25 -14.99 -7.85
N HIS A 222 4.48 -13.91 -8.00
CA HIS A 222 4.63 -12.92 -9.06
C HIS A 222 5.63 -11.80 -8.72
N LEU A 223 6.18 -11.79 -7.50
CA LEU A 223 7.12 -10.78 -7.03
C LEU A 223 8.56 -11.29 -7.14
N ILE A 224 9.45 -10.47 -7.69
CA ILE A 224 10.87 -10.80 -7.82
C ILE A 224 11.54 -10.70 -6.44
N PRO A 225 12.16 -11.76 -5.91
CA PRO A 225 12.87 -11.70 -4.64
C PRO A 225 14.06 -10.74 -4.71
N LEU A 226 14.09 -9.76 -3.82
CA LEU A 226 15.15 -8.75 -3.73
C LEU A 226 15.59 -8.64 -2.28
N ASN A 227 16.68 -9.30 -1.91
CA ASN A 227 17.22 -9.20 -0.56
C ASN A 227 18.00 -7.90 -0.34
N GLU A 228 18.33 -7.61 0.91
CA GLU A 228 19.01 -6.37 1.30
C GLU A 228 20.33 -6.14 0.54
N SER A 229 21.17 -7.17 0.39
CA SER A 229 22.44 -7.04 -0.34
C SER A 229 22.25 -6.63 -1.80
N ARG A 230 21.33 -7.30 -2.51
CA ARG A 230 21.01 -6.98 -3.91
C ARG A 230 20.38 -5.60 -4.05
N PHE A 231 19.49 -5.23 -3.12
CA PHE A 231 18.91 -3.88 -3.06
C PHE A 231 19.99 -2.82 -2.87
N ASN A 232 20.93 -3.03 -1.94
CA ASN A 232 22.05 -2.12 -1.69
C ASN A 232 22.91 -1.97 -2.94
N GLY A 233 23.24 -3.07 -3.61
CA GLY A 233 24.01 -3.04 -4.85
C GLY A 233 23.35 -2.24 -5.97
N TRP A 234 22.02 -2.38 -6.13
CA TRP A 234 21.26 -1.58 -7.09
C TRP A 234 21.23 -0.10 -6.73
N VAL A 235 20.94 0.25 -5.47
CA VAL A 235 20.93 1.66 -5.00
C VAL A 235 22.29 2.31 -5.24
N GLU A 236 23.39 1.63 -4.96
CA GLU A 236 24.75 2.13 -5.22
C GLU A 236 25.03 2.29 -6.72
N SER A 237 24.54 1.38 -7.57
CA SER A 237 24.65 1.50 -9.02
C SER A 237 23.91 2.75 -9.54
N ALA A 238 22.69 3.00 -9.05
CA ALA A 238 21.91 4.17 -9.40
C ALA A 238 22.60 5.47 -8.95
N ARG A 239 23.18 5.50 -7.74
CA ARG A 239 23.96 6.65 -7.26
C ARG A 239 25.17 6.99 -8.15
N ARG A 240 25.83 5.96 -8.69
CA ARG A 240 26.97 6.15 -9.61
C ARG A 240 26.55 6.60 -11.00
N ASN A 241 25.29 6.37 -11.38
CA ASN A 241 24.74 6.70 -12.69
C ASN A 241 23.53 7.64 -12.57
N PRO A 242 23.70 8.88 -12.06
CA PRO A 242 22.57 9.78 -11.77
C PRO A 242 21.78 10.23 -13.01
N GLN A 243 22.32 10.00 -14.22
CA GLN A 243 21.65 10.31 -15.49
C GLN A 243 20.75 9.16 -15.99
N ALA A 244 20.90 7.96 -15.44
CA ALA A 244 20.07 6.81 -15.79
C ALA A 244 18.80 6.76 -14.93
N CYS A 245 17.70 6.24 -15.48
CA CYS A 245 16.52 5.96 -14.68
C CYS A 245 16.84 4.85 -13.66
N PRO A 246 16.65 5.07 -12.35
CA PRO A 246 16.97 4.06 -11.35
C PRO A 246 16.13 2.77 -11.50
N LEU A 247 14.88 2.88 -11.94
CA LEU A 247 14.01 1.71 -12.16
C LEU A 247 14.45 0.90 -13.38
N ASP A 248 14.97 1.52 -14.45
CA ASP A 248 15.51 0.77 -15.58
C ASP A 248 16.73 -0.08 -15.16
N LEU A 249 17.62 0.50 -14.34
CA LEU A 249 18.75 -0.24 -13.74
C LEU A 249 18.28 -1.39 -12.83
N LEU A 250 17.14 -1.22 -12.14
CA LEU A 250 16.55 -2.29 -11.33
C LEU A 250 16.09 -3.44 -12.22
N TYR A 251 15.40 -3.13 -13.32
CA TYR A 251 14.86 -4.12 -14.24
C TYR A 251 15.94 -4.86 -15.00
N ASP A 252 17.01 -4.19 -15.41
CA ASP A 252 18.16 -4.82 -16.07
C ASP A 252 18.87 -5.82 -15.16
N HIS A 253 19.01 -5.50 -13.87
CA HIS A 253 19.65 -6.37 -12.89
C HIS A 253 18.76 -7.56 -12.49
N PHE A 254 17.44 -7.40 -12.55
CA PHE A 254 16.47 -8.29 -11.92
C PHE A 254 15.27 -8.56 -12.82
N GLN A 255 15.49 -9.15 -14.00
CA GLN A 255 14.39 -9.63 -14.84
C GLN A 255 13.79 -10.94 -14.28
N PRO A 256 12.46 -11.14 -14.36
CA PRO A 256 11.87 -12.46 -14.20
C PRO A 256 12.34 -13.36 -15.34
N ARG A 257 12.77 -14.59 -14.99
CA ARG A 257 12.94 -15.66 -15.99
C ARG A 257 11.59 -16.20 -16.42
#